data_AF-A0A6B2UT97-F1
#
_entry.id   AF-A0A6B2UT97-F1
#
_cell.length_a   1.000
_cell.length_b   1.000
_cell.length_c   1.000
_cell.angle_alpha   90.00
_cell.angle_beta   90.00
_cell.angle_gamma   90.00
#
_symmetry.space_group_name_H-M   'P 1'
#
loop_
_entity.id
_entity.type
_entity.pdbx_description
1 polymer ?
#
loop_
_entity_poly.entity_id
_entity_poly.type
_entity_poly.pdbx_seq_one_letter_code
_entity_poly.pdbx_strand_id
1 'polypeptide(L)'
;MHPHESIRLRVERLVRERLEPACALAEAPVRTDVWHVPDEPVPFAEAKEAAYVPIERGEPWGRAWATSWFRVAGTVPASWQAAPGAVELLVDPGFVGDSAGFQVEALVYDGAGRTLKAIEPRNDYVRLNLAPGASFEVYVEAAANPDIIGESLFTPTALGRKRTAPDRPLYRLGRIALVHRDAEVWELVQDIEAALGLALELSLSSPRRAELFAALDAAVDAVAPYDVHGTAGAGRAALREALA
;
A
#
# COMPACT_ATOMS: atom_id res chain seq x y z
N MET A 1 -22.32 26.51 -6.86
CA MET A 1 -21.46 25.51 -6.19
C MET A 1 -21.12 26.06 -4.82
N HIS A 2 -21.38 25.31 -3.74
CA HIS A 2 -21.04 25.75 -2.38
C HIS A 2 -19.52 25.94 -2.28
N PRO A 3 -18.98 27.01 -1.65
CA PRO A 3 -17.53 27.26 -1.62
C PRO A 3 -16.69 26.06 -1.18
N HIS A 4 -17.13 25.36 -0.12
CA HIS A 4 -16.49 24.13 0.38
C HIS A 4 -16.44 22.99 -0.66
N GLU A 5 -17.41 22.89 -1.55
CA GLU A 5 -17.44 21.84 -2.57
C GLU A 5 -16.37 22.05 -3.64
N SER A 6 -16.14 23.32 -4.03
CA SER A 6 -15.05 23.66 -4.94
C SER A 6 -13.69 23.36 -4.32
N ILE A 7 -13.50 23.65 -3.03
CA ILE A 7 -12.26 23.36 -2.30
C ILE A 7 -12.05 21.85 -2.21
N ARG A 8 -13.07 21.09 -1.81
CA ARG A 8 -13.03 19.62 -1.74
C ARG A 8 -12.51 19.00 -3.05
N LEU A 9 -13.09 19.40 -4.19
CA LEU A 9 -12.68 18.88 -5.50
C LEU A 9 -11.23 19.25 -5.85
N ARG A 10 -10.75 20.44 -5.46
CA ARG A 10 -9.35 20.83 -5.66
C ARG A 10 -8.41 20.00 -4.81
N VAL A 11 -8.75 19.76 -3.55
CA VAL A 11 -7.97 18.94 -2.60
C VAL A 11 -7.89 17.50 -3.09
N GLU A 12 -9.03 16.87 -3.40
CA GLU A 12 -9.08 15.48 -3.90
C GLU A 12 -8.27 15.32 -5.19
N ARG A 13 -8.33 16.32 -6.08
CA ARG A 13 -7.52 16.33 -7.30
C ARG A 13 -6.03 16.45 -6.99
N LEU A 14 -5.64 17.36 -6.08
CA LEU A 14 -4.25 17.52 -5.68
C LEU A 14 -3.69 16.22 -5.11
N VAL A 15 -4.42 15.58 -4.19
CA VAL A 15 -4.02 14.30 -3.58
C VAL A 15 -3.80 13.23 -4.65
N ARG A 16 -4.84 12.93 -5.43
CA ARG A 16 -4.83 11.86 -6.44
C ARG A 16 -3.82 12.08 -7.56
N GLU A 17 -3.70 13.30 -8.06
CA GLU A 17 -2.94 13.57 -9.28
C GLU A 17 -1.52 14.07 -9.03
N ARG A 18 -1.18 14.49 -7.80
CA ARG A 18 0.12 15.08 -7.47
C ARG A 18 0.77 14.49 -6.24
N LEU A 19 0.06 14.36 -5.12
CA LEU A 19 0.69 13.92 -3.87
C LEU A 19 0.90 12.42 -3.82
N GLU A 20 -0.13 11.60 -4.08
CA GLU A 20 -0.03 10.13 -4.03
C GLU A 20 1.07 9.60 -4.98
N PRO A 21 1.18 10.06 -6.25
CA PRO A 21 2.26 9.65 -7.13
C PRO A 21 3.65 10.10 -6.66
N ALA A 22 3.73 11.18 -5.87
CA ALA A 22 4.97 11.78 -5.38
C ALA A 22 5.39 11.27 -3.99
N CYS A 23 4.65 10.34 -3.37
CA CYS A 23 5.08 9.68 -2.14
C CYS A 23 6.39 8.88 -2.32
N ALA A 24 6.78 8.59 -3.56
CA ALA A 24 8.04 7.93 -3.91
C ALA A 24 8.98 8.90 -4.66
N LEU A 25 10.19 9.11 -4.14
CA LEU A 25 11.27 9.86 -4.82
C LEU A 25 11.92 9.04 -5.94
N ALA A 26 12.01 7.72 -5.74
CA ALA A 26 12.62 6.79 -6.68
C ALA A 26 12.11 5.37 -6.45
N GLU A 27 12.25 4.53 -7.48
CA GLU A 27 11.91 3.11 -7.45
C GLU A 27 13.07 2.29 -8.02
N ALA A 28 13.24 1.08 -7.50
CA ALA A 28 14.16 0.08 -8.04
C ALA A 28 13.48 -1.30 -8.11
N PRO A 29 13.80 -2.10 -9.15
CA PRO A 29 13.23 -3.44 -9.29
C PRO A 29 13.77 -4.39 -8.23
N VAL A 30 13.02 -5.44 -7.97
CA VAL A 30 13.40 -6.57 -7.11
C VAL A 30 13.26 -7.88 -7.89
N ARG A 31 13.96 -8.91 -7.46
CA ARG A 31 13.70 -10.28 -7.92
C ARG A 31 12.62 -10.88 -7.05
N THR A 32 11.59 -11.43 -7.68
CA THR A 32 10.53 -12.17 -7.00
C THR A 32 10.48 -13.59 -7.55
N ASP A 33 10.55 -14.56 -6.65
CA ASP A 33 10.29 -15.96 -6.93
C ASP A 33 9.07 -16.41 -6.11
N VAL A 34 8.32 -17.40 -6.58
CA VAL A 34 7.15 -17.97 -5.90
C VAL A 34 7.32 -19.46 -5.64
N TRP A 35 6.78 -19.92 -4.53
CA TRP A 35 6.51 -21.31 -4.24
C TRP A 35 5.05 -21.48 -3.80
N HIS A 36 4.32 -22.34 -4.49
CA HIS A 36 2.95 -22.66 -4.13
C HIS A 36 2.94 -23.82 -3.12
N VAL A 37 2.36 -23.58 -1.95
CA VAL A 37 2.25 -24.61 -0.92
C VAL A 37 1.31 -25.70 -1.44
N PRO A 38 1.69 -26.99 -1.40
CA PRO A 38 0.87 -28.06 -1.99
C PRO A 38 -0.55 -28.15 -1.43
N ASP A 39 -0.71 -27.93 -0.12
CA ASP A 39 -2.01 -28.06 0.54
C ASP A 39 -2.27 -27.02 1.64
N GLU A 40 -1.99 -27.35 2.90
CA GLU A 40 -2.17 -26.45 4.04
C GLU A 40 -0.92 -25.58 4.26
N PRO A 41 -1.06 -24.37 4.83
CA PRO A 41 0.08 -23.51 5.16
C PRO A 41 1.13 -24.25 5.99
N VAL A 42 2.40 -23.95 5.72
CA VAL A 42 3.55 -24.58 6.40
C VAL A 42 4.31 -23.54 7.21
N PRO A 43 5.05 -23.94 8.27
CA PRO A 43 5.92 -23.03 9.00
C PRO A 43 7.02 -22.42 8.11
N PHE A 44 7.48 -21.23 8.47
CA PHE A 44 8.55 -20.52 7.75
C PHE A 44 9.80 -21.39 7.48
N ALA A 45 10.23 -22.20 8.45
CA ALA A 45 11.42 -23.03 8.32
C ALA A 45 11.33 -24.04 7.15
N GLU A 46 10.13 -24.51 6.84
CA GLU A 46 9.87 -25.38 5.68
C GLU A 46 9.79 -24.54 4.40
N ALA A 47 9.03 -23.44 4.42
CA ALA A 47 8.86 -22.57 3.27
C ALA A 47 10.18 -21.97 2.78
N LYS A 48 11.13 -21.67 3.68
CA LYS A 48 12.44 -21.12 3.33
C LYS A 48 13.28 -22.06 2.47
N GLU A 49 13.19 -23.36 2.73
CA GLU A 49 13.98 -24.40 2.04
C GLU A 49 13.30 -24.92 0.76
N ALA A 50 12.12 -24.38 0.41
CA ALA A 50 11.37 -24.81 -0.75
C ALA A 50 12.03 -24.42 -2.09
N ALA A 51 11.59 -25.08 -3.16
CA ALA A 51 12.03 -24.79 -4.52
C ALA A 51 11.18 -23.67 -5.14
N TYR A 52 11.64 -22.44 -5.00
CA TYR A 52 11.01 -21.27 -5.63
C TYR A 52 11.36 -21.17 -7.12
N VAL A 53 10.39 -20.72 -7.91
CA VAL A 53 10.55 -20.41 -9.35
C VAL A 53 10.28 -18.93 -9.60
N PRO A 54 10.91 -18.29 -10.59
CA PRO A 54 10.66 -16.87 -10.89
C PRO A 54 9.18 -16.59 -11.19
N ILE A 55 8.69 -15.43 -10.78
CA ILE A 55 7.36 -14.91 -11.15
C ILE A 55 7.45 -13.41 -11.46
N GLU A 56 6.83 -13.00 -12.56
CA GLU A 56 6.76 -11.59 -12.97
C GLU A 56 5.41 -10.94 -12.62
N ARG A 57 5.40 -9.60 -12.62
CA ARG A 57 4.17 -8.82 -12.47
C ARG A 57 3.14 -9.22 -13.52
N GLY A 58 1.91 -9.44 -13.08
CA GLY A 58 0.78 -9.83 -13.92
C GLY A 58 0.62 -11.34 -14.08
N GLU A 59 1.60 -12.15 -13.68
CA GLU A 59 1.48 -13.61 -13.71
C GLU A 59 0.43 -14.11 -12.71
N PRO A 60 -0.37 -15.12 -13.10
CA PRO A 60 -1.45 -15.63 -12.26
C PRO A 60 -0.89 -16.52 -11.14
N TRP A 61 -1.49 -16.43 -9.94
CA TRP A 61 -1.14 -17.31 -8.82
C TRP A 61 -2.33 -17.51 -7.87
N GLY A 62 -2.19 -18.49 -6.97
CA GLY A 62 -3.07 -18.68 -5.83
C GLY A 62 -4.49 -19.11 -6.18
N ARG A 63 -4.74 -20.42 -6.20
CA ARG A 63 -6.13 -20.94 -6.16
C ARG A 63 -6.81 -20.57 -4.84
N ALA A 64 -8.13 -20.57 -4.81
CA ALA A 64 -8.89 -20.23 -3.61
C ALA A 64 -8.42 -21.02 -2.37
N TRP A 65 -8.18 -20.29 -1.27
CA TRP A 65 -7.72 -20.79 0.03
C TRP A 65 -6.33 -21.43 0.01
N ALA A 66 -5.55 -21.28 -1.07
CA ALA A 66 -4.17 -21.71 -1.09
C ALA A 66 -3.24 -20.66 -0.52
N THR A 67 -2.14 -21.13 0.07
CA THR A 67 -1.03 -20.29 0.45
C THR A 67 0.06 -20.37 -0.61
N SER A 68 0.67 -19.23 -0.93
CA SER A 68 1.90 -19.16 -1.72
C SER A 68 2.90 -18.31 -0.97
N TRP A 69 4.17 -18.72 -1.02
CA TRP A 69 5.26 -17.92 -0.50
C TRP A 69 5.96 -17.22 -1.66
N PHE A 70 6.23 -15.92 -1.51
CA PHE A 70 7.11 -15.18 -2.40
C PHE A 70 8.44 -14.93 -1.71
N ARG A 71 9.54 -15.25 -2.39
CA ARG A 71 10.88 -14.84 -1.98
C ARG A 71 11.27 -13.60 -2.76
N VAL A 72 11.44 -12.48 -2.06
CA VAL A 72 11.73 -11.19 -2.65
C VAL A 72 13.13 -10.76 -2.24
N ALA A 73 13.99 -10.48 -3.21
CA ALA A 73 15.37 -10.08 -2.98
C ALA A 73 15.76 -8.87 -3.84
N GLY A 74 16.63 -8.02 -3.30
CA GLY A 74 17.12 -6.85 -4.01
C GLY A 74 18.25 -6.15 -3.28
N THR A 75 18.69 -5.04 -3.86
CA THR A 75 19.73 -4.17 -3.30
C THR A 75 19.27 -2.74 -3.40
N VAL A 76 19.37 -1.99 -2.29
CA VAL A 76 19.09 -0.55 -2.29
C VAL A 76 20.10 0.13 -3.21
N PRO A 77 19.68 0.87 -4.26
CA PRO A 77 20.62 1.55 -5.13
C PRO A 77 21.56 2.48 -4.34
N ALA A 78 22.87 2.35 -4.57
CA ALA A 78 23.87 3.16 -3.87
C ALA A 78 23.78 4.66 -4.19
N SER A 79 23.11 5.03 -5.29
CA SER A 79 22.85 6.41 -5.68
C SER A 79 21.73 7.09 -4.89
N TRP A 80 20.93 6.33 -4.15
CA TRP A 80 19.86 6.90 -3.34
C TRP A 80 20.43 7.68 -2.15
N GLN A 81 19.85 8.86 -1.91
CA GLN A 81 20.12 9.67 -0.72
C GLN A 81 19.09 9.35 0.37
N ALA A 82 18.82 8.06 0.57
CA ALA A 82 17.80 7.58 1.49
C ALA A 82 18.38 7.39 2.89
N ALA A 83 17.74 7.97 3.90
CA ALA A 83 17.92 7.52 5.27
C ALA A 83 17.36 6.08 5.40
N PRO A 84 17.87 5.24 6.33
CA PRO A 84 17.42 3.86 6.44
C PRO A 84 15.88 3.69 6.55
N GLY A 85 15.21 4.56 7.31
CA GLY A 85 13.76 4.51 7.50
C GLY A 85 12.93 4.97 6.28
N ALA A 86 13.56 5.52 5.26
CA ALA A 86 12.92 5.97 4.01
C ALA A 86 12.97 4.89 2.91
N VAL A 87 13.57 3.73 3.17
CA VAL A 87 13.59 2.60 2.24
C VAL A 87 12.45 1.66 2.57
N GLU A 88 11.52 1.54 1.63
CA GLU A 88 10.33 0.69 1.74
C GLU A 88 10.31 -0.37 0.65
N LEU A 89 9.78 -1.54 0.97
CA LEU A 89 9.36 -2.54 0.01
C LEU A 89 7.84 -2.42 -0.15
N LEU A 90 7.38 -2.06 -1.32
CA LEU A 90 5.98 -2.20 -1.69
C LEU A 90 5.70 -3.65 -2.06
N VAL A 91 4.57 -4.16 -1.59
CA VAL A 91 4.12 -5.54 -1.74
C VAL A 91 2.65 -5.51 -2.08
N ASP A 92 2.36 -5.62 -3.37
CA ASP A 92 1.03 -5.91 -3.88
C ASP A 92 1.01 -7.34 -4.41
N PRO A 93 0.53 -8.32 -3.62
CA PRO A 93 0.39 -9.69 -4.07
C PRO A 93 -0.65 -9.83 -5.19
N GLY A 94 -1.50 -8.83 -5.44
CA GLY A 94 -2.53 -8.87 -6.48
C GLY A 94 -3.87 -8.34 -6.01
N PHE A 95 -3.90 -7.22 -5.28
CA PHE A 95 -5.14 -6.64 -4.77
C PHE A 95 -6.16 -6.39 -5.88
N VAL A 96 -7.43 -6.57 -5.54
CA VAL A 96 -8.59 -6.42 -6.42
C VAL A 96 -9.53 -5.36 -5.84
N GLY A 97 -9.75 -4.29 -6.59
CA GLY A 97 -10.60 -3.17 -6.16
C GLY A 97 -10.06 -2.43 -4.93
N ASP A 98 -10.92 -1.63 -4.30
CA ASP A 98 -10.53 -0.68 -3.24
C ASP A 98 -10.92 -1.12 -1.82
N SER A 99 -11.54 -2.30 -1.68
CA SER A 99 -12.03 -2.84 -0.40
C SER A 99 -10.91 -3.48 0.41
N ALA A 100 -10.79 -3.11 1.69
CA ALA A 100 -9.93 -3.83 2.62
C ALA A 100 -10.66 -5.09 3.15
N GLY A 101 -10.00 -6.25 3.09
CA GLY A 101 -10.52 -7.53 3.56
C GLY A 101 -11.30 -8.33 2.51
N PHE A 102 -11.56 -9.61 2.84
CA PHE A 102 -12.21 -10.60 1.97
C PHE A 102 -11.52 -10.81 0.61
N GLN A 103 -10.21 -10.58 0.58
CA GLN A 103 -9.36 -10.83 -0.57
C GLN A 103 -7.95 -11.21 -0.09
N VAL A 104 -6.97 -11.18 -0.99
CA VAL A 104 -5.59 -11.53 -0.68
C VAL A 104 -5.04 -10.72 0.51
N GLU A 105 -4.42 -11.44 1.43
CA GLU A 105 -3.70 -10.92 2.59
C GLU A 105 -2.33 -11.60 2.63
N ALA A 106 -1.33 -10.92 3.18
CA ALA A 106 -0.01 -11.50 3.31
C ALA A 106 0.71 -11.12 4.60
N LEU A 107 1.72 -11.92 4.96
CA LEU A 107 2.60 -11.70 6.10
C LEU A 107 4.05 -11.74 5.66
N VAL A 108 4.79 -10.69 5.96
CA VAL A 108 6.20 -10.55 5.57
C VAL A 108 7.11 -11.00 6.70
N TYR A 109 8.11 -11.79 6.36
CA TYR A 109 9.15 -12.32 7.23
C TYR A 109 10.54 -11.90 6.73
N ASP A 110 11.47 -11.68 7.66
CA ASP A 110 12.88 -11.58 7.30
C ASP A 110 13.51 -12.97 7.06
N GLY A 111 14.77 -12.99 6.61
CA GLY A 111 15.51 -14.25 6.37
C GLY A 111 15.75 -15.10 7.63
N ALA A 112 15.48 -14.58 8.83
CA ALA A 112 15.53 -15.33 10.10
C ALA A 112 14.16 -15.84 10.55
N GLY A 113 13.10 -15.58 9.78
CA GLY A 113 11.72 -15.99 10.09
C GLY A 113 11.02 -15.09 11.09
N ARG A 114 11.55 -13.90 11.38
CA ARG A 114 10.84 -12.91 12.21
C ARG A 114 9.83 -12.19 11.34
N THR A 115 8.60 -12.11 11.85
CA THR A 115 7.55 -11.32 11.21
C THR A 115 7.90 -9.84 11.24
N LEU A 116 7.83 -9.19 10.07
CA LEU A 116 8.07 -7.77 9.88
C LEU A 116 6.75 -6.99 9.89
N LYS A 117 5.78 -7.38 9.06
CA LYS A 117 4.49 -6.68 8.91
C LYS A 117 3.46 -7.51 8.13
N ALA A 118 2.19 -7.34 8.45
CA ALA A 118 1.07 -7.78 7.61
C ALA A 118 0.87 -6.84 6.40
N ILE A 119 0.25 -7.36 5.35
CA ILE A 119 0.02 -6.69 4.06
C ILE A 119 -1.44 -6.91 3.62
N GLU A 120 -2.10 -5.80 3.29
CA GLU A 120 -3.48 -5.73 2.79
C GLU A 120 -3.67 -4.46 1.93
N PRO A 121 -4.76 -4.28 1.15
CA PRO A 121 -4.93 -3.21 0.13
C PRO A 121 -4.75 -1.75 0.56
N ARG A 122 -4.59 -1.45 1.86
CA ARG A 122 -4.33 -0.10 2.41
C ARG A 122 -3.12 -0.05 3.33
N ASN A 123 -2.32 -1.11 3.31
CA ASN A 123 -1.20 -1.34 4.19
C ASN A 123 -0.16 -2.20 3.47
N ASP A 124 0.23 -1.76 2.28
CA ASP A 124 0.87 -2.53 1.22
C ASP A 124 2.40 -2.41 1.19
N TYR A 125 3.02 -1.96 2.29
CA TYR A 125 4.47 -1.74 2.33
C TYR A 125 5.12 -2.26 3.60
N VAL A 126 6.44 -2.46 3.56
CA VAL A 126 7.28 -2.77 4.72
C VAL A 126 8.49 -1.84 4.73
N ARG A 127 8.78 -1.20 5.87
CA ARG A 127 10.03 -0.44 6.06
C ARG A 127 11.18 -1.40 6.29
N LEU A 128 12.19 -1.36 5.43
CA LEU A 128 13.32 -2.28 5.51
C LEU A 128 14.42 -1.79 6.46
N ASN A 129 14.49 -0.49 6.76
CA ASN A 129 15.53 0.12 7.58
C ASN A 129 16.96 -0.14 7.05
N LEU A 130 17.13 -0.03 5.73
CA LEU A 130 18.38 -0.34 5.03
C LEU A 130 19.07 0.90 4.50
N ALA A 131 20.40 0.94 4.60
CA ALA A 131 21.21 1.97 3.96
C ALA A 131 21.36 1.73 2.45
N PRO A 132 21.62 2.78 1.64
CA PRO A 132 22.03 2.63 0.24
C PRO A 132 23.18 1.62 0.07
N GLY A 133 23.06 0.73 -0.93
CA GLY A 133 24.00 -0.36 -1.19
C GLY A 133 23.75 -1.64 -0.40
N ALA A 134 22.90 -1.62 0.63
CA ALA A 134 22.57 -2.83 1.39
C ALA A 134 21.66 -3.77 0.56
N SER A 135 21.91 -5.07 0.66
CA SER A 135 21.07 -6.10 0.06
C SER A 135 20.11 -6.70 1.07
N PHE A 136 18.99 -7.22 0.59
CA PHE A 136 17.97 -7.84 1.42
C PHE A 136 17.36 -9.07 0.74
N GLU A 137 16.79 -9.92 1.58
CA GLU A 137 15.89 -10.98 1.21
C GLU A 137 14.78 -11.06 2.27
N VAL A 138 13.54 -11.07 1.81
CA VAL A 138 12.34 -11.26 2.64
C VAL A 138 11.44 -12.32 2.03
N TYR A 139 10.57 -12.87 2.86
CA TYR A 139 9.61 -13.90 2.48
C TYR A 139 8.21 -13.38 2.75
N VAL A 140 7.31 -13.51 1.77
CA VAL A 140 5.93 -13.04 1.86
C VAL A 140 5.03 -14.26 1.78
N GLU A 141 4.44 -14.65 2.91
CA GLU A 141 3.38 -15.67 2.95
C GLU A 141 2.08 -15.01 2.53
N ALA A 142 1.52 -15.38 1.38
CA ALA A 142 0.29 -14.80 0.84
C ALA A 142 -0.83 -15.83 0.78
N ALA A 143 -1.98 -15.48 1.34
CA ALA A 143 -3.20 -16.29 1.35
C ALA A 143 -4.13 -15.84 0.22
N ALA A 144 -4.42 -16.76 -0.71
CA ALA A 144 -5.34 -16.51 -1.81
C ALA A 144 -6.80 -16.67 -1.38
N ASN A 145 -7.25 -15.83 -0.45
CA ASN A 145 -8.62 -15.82 0.04
C ASN A 145 -9.56 -15.32 -1.08
N PRO A 146 -10.58 -16.08 -1.50
CA PRO A 146 -11.58 -15.58 -2.44
C PRO A 146 -12.52 -14.55 -1.78
N ASP A 147 -13.01 -13.62 -2.60
CA ASP A 147 -14.25 -12.91 -2.26
C ASP A 147 -15.44 -13.88 -2.36
N ILE A 148 -16.00 -14.21 -1.20
CA ILE A 148 -17.18 -15.08 -1.07
C ILE A 148 -18.47 -14.30 -0.79
N ILE A 149 -18.36 -12.98 -0.62
CA ILE A 149 -19.52 -12.10 -0.38
C ILE A 149 -20.07 -11.63 -1.73
N GLY A 150 -19.19 -11.24 -2.66
CA GLY A 150 -19.57 -10.74 -3.99
C GLY A 150 -20.56 -9.57 -3.92
N GLU A 151 -21.41 -9.43 -4.94
CA GLU A 151 -22.44 -8.38 -5.01
C GLU A 151 -23.64 -8.62 -4.08
N SER A 152 -23.83 -9.85 -3.60
CA SER A 152 -24.99 -10.24 -2.80
C SER A 152 -24.59 -11.18 -1.67
N LEU A 153 -24.63 -10.64 -0.44
CA LEU A 153 -24.60 -11.39 0.80
C LEU A 153 -25.57 -12.58 0.67
N PHE A 154 -25.06 -13.82 0.79
CA PHE A 154 -25.81 -15.10 0.80
C PHE A 154 -26.07 -15.81 -0.53
N THR A 155 -25.56 -15.34 -1.67
CA THR A 155 -25.64 -16.16 -2.90
C THR A 155 -24.77 -17.43 -2.75
N PRO A 156 -25.29 -18.64 -3.01
CA PRO A 156 -24.47 -19.86 -2.97
C PRO A 156 -23.25 -19.77 -3.89
N THR A 157 -22.07 -20.10 -3.36
CA THR A 157 -20.81 -20.04 -4.11
C THR A 157 -20.01 -21.34 -3.97
N ALA A 158 -19.36 -21.75 -5.07
CA ALA A 158 -18.41 -22.87 -5.06
C ALA A 158 -17.15 -22.55 -4.25
N LEU A 159 -16.88 -21.26 -4.01
CA LEU A 159 -15.70 -20.79 -3.29
C LEU A 159 -15.78 -20.98 -1.79
N GLY A 160 -16.93 -21.33 -1.21
CA GLY A 160 -17.07 -21.43 0.26
C GLY A 160 -16.26 -22.55 0.92
N ARG A 161 -15.72 -23.52 0.16
CA ARG A 161 -14.89 -24.61 0.68
C ARG A 161 -13.77 -24.97 -0.30
N LYS A 162 -12.57 -25.27 0.22
CA LYS A 162 -11.40 -25.72 -0.56
C LYS A 162 -11.71 -26.87 -1.53
N ARG A 163 -12.55 -27.84 -1.12
CA ARG A 163 -12.90 -29.01 -1.95
C ARG A 163 -13.83 -28.70 -3.13
N THR A 164 -14.58 -27.61 -3.06
CA THR A 164 -15.56 -27.22 -4.09
C THR A 164 -15.05 -26.07 -4.95
N ALA A 165 -14.02 -25.36 -4.48
CA ALA A 165 -13.45 -24.25 -5.20
C ALA A 165 -12.78 -24.72 -6.50
N PRO A 166 -12.94 -23.99 -7.62
CA PRO A 166 -12.28 -24.33 -8.87
C PRO A 166 -10.75 -24.32 -8.72
N ASP A 167 -10.10 -25.25 -9.40
CA ASP A 167 -8.63 -25.31 -9.46
C ASP A 167 -8.10 -24.33 -10.53
N ARG A 168 -8.23 -23.04 -10.23
CA ARG A 168 -7.70 -21.95 -11.07
C ARG A 168 -7.18 -20.82 -10.19
N PRO A 169 -6.14 -20.10 -10.64
CA PRO A 169 -5.65 -18.90 -9.96
C PRO A 169 -6.76 -17.85 -9.78
N LEU A 170 -6.75 -17.20 -8.61
CA LEU A 170 -7.61 -16.05 -8.30
C LEU A 170 -6.92 -14.72 -8.56
N TYR A 171 -5.61 -14.67 -8.30
CA TYR A 171 -4.85 -13.44 -8.26
C TYR A 171 -3.83 -13.37 -9.40
N ARG A 172 -3.40 -12.15 -9.70
CA ARG A 172 -2.25 -11.87 -10.55
C ARG A 172 -1.28 -11.02 -9.77
N LEU A 173 0.00 -11.36 -9.80
CA LEU A 173 1.00 -10.66 -9.01
C LEU A 173 0.99 -9.16 -9.36
N GLY A 174 0.84 -8.32 -8.35
CA GLY A 174 0.82 -6.88 -8.50
C GLY A 174 2.22 -6.27 -8.51
N ARG A 175 2.32 -5.01 -8.07
CA ARG A 175 3.62 -4.33 -7.96
C ARG A 175 4.37 -4.76 -6.71
N ILE A 176 5.54 -5.37 -6.89
CA ILE A 176 6.53 -5.53 -5.81
C ILE A 176 7.76 -4.74 -6.21
N ALA A 177 8.14 -3.76 -5.40
CA ALA A 177 9.22 -2.85 -5.76
C ALA A 177 9.86 -2.21 -4.52
N LEU A 178 11.15 -1.90 -4.64
CA LEU A 178 11.84 -1.09 -3.65
C LEU A 178 11.56 0.39 -3.93
N VAL A 179 11.22 1.14 -2.90
CA VAL A 179 10.86 2.56 -2.99
C VAL A 179 11.72 3.39 -2.03
N HIS A 180 12.23 4.50 -2.54
CA HIS A 180 12.72 5.60 -1.72
C HIS A 180 11.55 6.53 -1.43
N ARG A 181 11.03 6.47 -0.21
CA ARG A 181 9.87 7.24 0.21
C ARG A 181 10.21 8.69 0.48
N ASP A 182 9.35 9.59 0.01
CA ASP A 182 9.28 10.95 0.52
C ASP A 182 8.38 10.98 1.78
N ALA A 183 9.00 11.10 2.94
CA ALA A 183 8.25 11.13 4.19
C ALA A 183 7.38 12.38 4.33
N GLU A 184 7.85 13.54 3.86
CA GLU A 184 7.13 14.80 4.03
C GLU A 184 5.90 14.87 3.13
N VAL A 185 6.02 14.40 1.87
CA VAL A 185 4.86 14.28 0.97
C VAL A 185 3.86 13.27 1.51
N TRP A 186 4.32 12.10 1.99
CA TRP A 186 3.42 11.12 2.58
C TRP A 186 2.68 11.69 3.80
N GLU A 187 3.38 12.40 4.69
CA GLU A 187 2.79 13.03 5.88
C GLU A 187 1.76 14.09 5.50
N LEU A 188 2.01 14.88 4.44
CA LEU A 188 1.03 15.82 3.91
C LEU A 188 -0.26 15.14 3.44
N VAL A 189 -0.16 13.97 2.78
CA VAL A 189 -1.36 13.19 2.40
C VAL A 189 -2.16 12.82 3.64
N GLN A 190 -1.50 12.37 4.72
CA GLN A 190 -2.19 12.02 5.97
C GLN A 190 -2.83 13.24 6.64
N ASP A 191 -2.13 14.37 6.68
CA ASP A 191 -2.64 15.63 7.23
C ASP A 191 -3.91 16.08 6.48
N ILE A 192 -3.90 15.99 5.14
CA ILE A 192 -5.06 16.31 4.30
C ILE A 192 -6.22 15.33 4.53
N GLU A 193 -5.94 14.03 4.58
CA GLU A 193 -6.97 13.01 4.81
C GLU A 193 -7.67 13.22 6.17
N ALA A 194 -6.89 13.47 7.23
CA ALA A 194 -7.43 13.77 8.55
C ALA A 194 -8.26 15.07 8.57
N ALA A 195 -7.72 16.15 7.99
CA ALA A 195 -8.40 17.45 7.97
C ALA A 195 -9.69 17.41 7.16
N LEU A 196 -9.65 16.82 5.94
CA LEU A 196 -10.81 16.71 5.07
C LEU A 196 -11.86 15.76 5.66
N GLY A 197 -11.43 14.60 6.17
CA GLY A 197 -12.31 13.64 6.83
C GLY A 197 -13.08 14.29 7.98
N LEU A 198 -12.38 14.98 8.90
CA LEU A 198 -13.02 15.71 9.99
C LEU A 198 -13.96 16.81 9.46
N ALA A 199 -13.51 17.60 8.48
CA ALA A 199 -14.31 18.68 7.93
C ALA A 199 -15.63 18.19 7.36
N LEU A 200 -15.64 17.01 6.72
CA LEU A 200 -16.83 16.42 6.09
C LEU A 200 -17.87 15.94 7.10
N GLU A 201 -17.45 15.44 8.26
CA GLU A 201 -18.34 14.97 9.34
C GLU A 201 -18.99 16.11 10.14
N LEU A 202 -18.40 17.30 10.14
CA LEU A 202 -18.93 18.45 10.88
C LEU A 202 -20.15 19.08 10.19
N SER A 203 -21.07 19.63 10.99
CA SER A 203 -22.20 20.44 10.49
C SER A 203 -21.75 21.52 9.51
N LEU A 204 -22.55 21.76 8.47
CA LEU A 204 -22.32 22.83 7.49
C LEU A 204 -22.23 24.22 8.12
N SER A 205 -22.87 24.43 9.27
CA SER A 205 -22.85 25.71 10.00
C SER A 205 -21.71 25.82 11.03
N SER A 206 -20.83 24.82 11.11
CA SER A 206 -19.74 24.77 12.09
C SER A 206 -18.62 25.76 11.73
N PRO A 207 -18.22 26.68 12.63
CA PRO A 207 -17.03 27.51 12.41
C PRO A 207 -15.78 26.66 12.20
N ARG A 208 -15.62 25.55 12.95
CA ARG A 208 -14.50 24.62 12.80
C ARG A 208 -14.44 23.99 11.42
N ARG A 209 -15.60 23.70 10.80
CA ARG A 209 -15.64 23.21 9.42
C ARG A 209 -15.09 24.26 8.46
N ALA A 210 -15.49 25.52 8.62
CA ALA A 210 -15.00 26.62 7.78
C ALA A 210 -13.48 26.83 7.94
N GLU A 211 -12.96 26.74 9.16
CA GLU A 211 -11.52 26.80 9.45
C GLU A 211 -10.73 25.68 8.74
N LEU A 212 -11.22 24.43 8.82
CA LEU A 212 -10.59 23.30 8.15
C LEU A 212 -10.59 23.46 6.62
N PHE A 213 -11.70 23.90 6.02
CA PHE A 213 -11.74 24.17 4.58
C PHE A 213 -10.83 25.32 4.17
N ALA A 214 -10.70 26.37 4.99
CA ALA A 214 -9.76 27.46 4.72
C ALA A 214 -8.30 26.98 4.77
N ALA A 215 -7.95 26.15 5.76
CA ALA A 215 -6.61 25.57 5.87
C ALA A 215 -6.30 24.60 4.71
N LEU A 216 -7.27 23.78 4.31
CA LEU A 216 -7.16 22.90 3.14
C LEU A 216 -6.95 23.71 1.84
N ASP A 217 -7.67 24.81 1.65
CA ASP A 217 -7.50 25.67 0.48
C ASP A 217 -6.11 26.33 0.46
N ALA A 218 -5.63 26.81 1.62
CA ALA A 218 -4.30 27.35 1.78
C ALA A 218 -3.20 26.30 1.51
N ALA A 219 -3.41 25.05 1.94
CA ALA A 219 -2.49 23.94 1.64
C ALA A 219 -2.43 23.65 0.13
N VAL A 220 -3.58 23.69 -0.57
CA VAL A 220 -3.61 23.54 -2.02
C VAL A 220 -2.84 24.65 -2.73
N ASP A 221 -2.94 25.89 -2.26
CA ASP A 221 -2.22 27.03 -2.83
C ASP A 221 -0.72 27.01 -2.51
N ALA A 222 -0.32 26.44 -1.38
CA ALA A 222 1.06 26.34 -0.94
C ALA A 222 1.87 25.24 -1.68
N VAL A 223 1.21 24.19 -2.16
CA VAL A 223 1.86 23.08 -2.86
C VAL A 223 1.96 23.38 -4.35
N ALA A 224 3.18 23.54 -4.85
CA ALA A 224 3.44 23.73 -6.27
C ALA A 224 3.25 22.38 -7.00
N PRO A 225 2.33 22.26 -7.98
CA PRO A 225 2.07 20.99 -8.66
C PRO A 225 3.25 20.43 -9.46
N TYR A 226 4.27 21.25 -9.74
CA TYR A 226 5.48 20.87 -10.48
C TYR A 226 6.70 20.74 -9.56
N ASP A 227 6.56 21.03 -8.27
CA ASP A 227 7.62 20.92 -7.27
C ASP A 227 7.01 20.45 -5.93
N VAL A 228 6.37 19.28 -5.97
CA VAL A 228 5.67 18.71 -4.81
C VAL A 228 6.65 18.45 -3.67
N HIS A 229 7.79 17.83 -3.96
CA HIS A 229 8.81 17.52 -2.97
C HIS A 229 9.39 18.78 -2.29
N GLY A 230 9.64 19.86 -3.06
CA GLY A 230 10.15 21.11 -2.52
C GLY A 230 9.13 21.94 -1.73
N THR A 231 7.83 21.67 -1.89
CA THR A 231 6.75 22.47 -1.30
C THR A 231 5.82 21.72 -0.35
N ALA A 232 6.02 20.42 -0.14
CA ALA A 232 5.23 19.61 0.79
C ALA A 232 5.21 20.20 2.21
N GLY A 233 6.38 20.61 2.74
CA GLY A 233 6.48 21.27 4.04
C GLY A 233 5.64 22.55 4.18
N ALA A 234 5.47 23.31 3.09
CA ALA A 234 4.60 24.50 3.09
C ALA A 234 3.13 24.13 3.17
N GLY A 235 2.70 23.09 2.43
CA GLY A 235 1.36 22.51 2.55
C GLY A 235 1.07 22.03 3.98
N ARG A 236 2.02 21.32 4.60
CA ARG A 236 1.88 20.86 5.99
C ARG A 236 1.79 22.01 6.99
N ALA A 237 2.60 23.05 6.79
CA ALA A 237 2.57 24.25 7.63
C ALA A 237 1.19 24.95 7.60
N ALA A 238 0.52 24.94 6.44
CA ALA A 238 -0.83 25.51 6.30
C ALA A 238 -1.90 24.74 7.09
N LEU A 239 -1.71 23.43 7.31
CA LEU A 239 -2.67 22.57 8.04
C LEU A 239 -2.39 22.49 9.54
N ARG A 240 -1.18 22.84 9.99
CA ARG A 240 -0.70 22.61 11.36
C ARG A 240 -1.64 23.12 12.45
N GLU A 241 -2.03 24.40 12.38
CA GLU A 241 -2.90 25.00 13.41
C GLU A 241 -4.33 24.43 13.37
N ALA A 242 -4.80 24.01 12.19
CA ALA A 242 -6.13 23.42 12.02
C ALA A 242 -6.18 21.96 12.49
N LEU A 243 -5.04 21.30 12.67
CA LEU A 243 -4.91 19.92 13.17
C LEU A 243 -4.47 19.83 14.64
N ALA A 244 -4.14 20.96 15.27
CA ALA A 244 -3.77 21.05 16.68
C ALA A 244 -4.96 20.82 17.63
#